data_AF-A0A8T8C9C4-F1
#
_entry.id   AF-A0A8T8C9C4-F1
#
_cell.length_a   1.000
_cell.length_b   1.000
_cell.length_c   1.000
_cell.angle_alpha   90.00
_cell.angle_beta   90.00
_cell.angle_gamma   90.00
#
_symmetry.space_group_name_H-M   'P 1'
#
loop_
_entity.id
_entity.type
_entity.pdbx_description
1 polymer ?
#
loop_
_entity_poly.entity_id
_entity_poly.type
_entity_poly.pdbx_seq_one_letter_code
_entity_poly.pdbx_strand_id
1 'polypeptide(L)' 'MRDTPDRRRFNNPHHAVMRAGADAARSGIPLHACPYRHPAMRASWLQGFAQAQQQSFNF' A
#
# COMPACT_ATOMS: atom_id res chain seq x y z
N MET A 1 -14.59 21.50 23.13
CA MET A 1 -14.73 21.03 21.73
C MET A 1 -14.04 19.68 21.63
N ARG A 2 -14.78 18.59 21.36
CA ARG A 2 -14.18 17.30 21.03
C ARG A 2 -13.68 17.38 19.60
N ASP A 3 -12.37 17.47 19.43
CA ASP A 3 -11.71 17.28 18.14
C ASP A 3 -11.94 15.82 17.74
N THR A 4 -13.01 15.55 16.99
CA THR A 4 -13.17 14.25 16.32
C THR A 4 -12.07 14.19 15.27
N PRO A 5 -11.13 13.23 15.34
CA PRO A 5 -10.06 13.15 14.36
C PRO A 5 -10.69 13.07 12.97
N ASP A 6 -10.37 14.05 12.12
CA ASP A 6 -10.93 14.18 10.78
C ASP A 6 -10.70 12.89 10.00
N ARG A 7 -11.74 12.06 9.89
CA ARG A 7 -11.62 10.72 9.31
C ARG A 7 -11.38 10.77 7.80
N ARG A 8 -11.52 11.94 7.17
CA ARG A 8 -11.27 12.16 5.74
C ARG A 8 -9.80 11.91 5.38
N ARG A 9 -8.88 12.13 6.32
CA ARG A 9 -7.44 11.77 6.17
C ARG A 9 -7.21 10.26 6.02
N PHE A 10 -8.11 9.42 6.55
CA PHE A 10 -8.06 7.97 6.34
C PHE A 10 -8.61 7.55 4.96
N ASN A 11 -9.27 8.45 4.24
CA ASN A 11 -9.81 8.20 2.90
C ASN A 11 -8.83 8.61 1.79
N ASN A 12 -7.52 8.50 2.01
CA ASN A 12 -6.55 8.61 0.94
C ASN A 12 -6.40 7.22 0.28
N PRO A 13 -6.96 7.02 -0.94
CA PRO A 13 -6.92 5.72 -1.60
C PRO A 13 -5.47 5.27 -1.83
N HIS A 14 -4.53 6.17 -2.08
CA HIS A 14 -3.13 5.81 -2.28
C HIS A 14 -2.51 5.17 -1.04
N HIS A 15 -2.85 5.65 0.17
CA HIS A 15 -2.30 5.10 1.41
C HIS A 15 -2.88 3.71 1.74
N ALA A 16 -4.16 3.48 1.44
CA ALA A 16 -4.77 2.16 1.54
C ALA A 16 -4.13 1.19 0.53
N VAL A 17 -3.93 1.65 -0.70
CA VAL A 17 -3.34 0.88 -1.79
C VAL A 17 -1.86 0.55 -1.53
N MET A 18 -1.08 1.47 -0.95
CA MET A 18 0.29 1.20 -0.48
C MET A 18 0.32 0.07 0.55
N ARG A 19 -0.56 0.11 1.57
CA ARG A 19 -0.64 -0.93 2.59
C ARG A 19 -0.98 -2.29 1.99
N ALA A 20 -1.97 -2.34 1.09
CA ALA A 20 -2.29 -3.56 0.36
C ALA A 20 -1.11 -4.11 -0.47
N GLY A 21 -0.24 -3.24 -0.99
CA GLY A 21 1.01 -3.63 -1.64
C GLY A 21 2.02 -4.25 -0.68
N ALA A 22 2.21 -3.63 0.48
CA ALA A 22 3.09 -4.16 1.52
C ALA A 22 2.62 -5.53 2.03
N ASP A 23 1.31 -5.71 2.26
CA ASP A 23 0.74 -6.97 2.71
C ASP A 23 0.87 -8.08 1.64
N ALA A 24 0.71 -7.72 0.36
CA ALA A 24 0.93 -8.65 -0.75
C ALA A 24 2.38 -9.14 -0.81
N ALA A 25 3.37 -8.26 -0.61
CA ALA A 25 4.78 -8.64 -0.56
C ALA A 25 5.07 -9.59 0.60
N ARG A 26 4.53 -9.31 1.79
CA ARG A 26 4.67 -10.18 2.98
C ARG A 26 4.00 -11.54 2.80
N SER A 27 2.89 -11.58 2.06
CA SER A 27 2.14 -12.80 1.77
C SER A 27 2.73 -13.60 0.61
N GLY A 28 3.79 -13.12 -0.05
CA GLY A 28 4.42 -13.78 -1.20
C GLY A 28 3.59 -13.71 -2.50
N ILE A 29 2.62 -12.79 -2.59
CA ILE A 29 1.84 -12.58 -3.80
C ILE A 29 2.75 -11.97 -4.87
N PRO A 30 2.76 -12.49 -6.12
CA PRO A 30 3.64 -11.96 -7.14
C PRO A 30 3.21 -10.58 -7.66
N LEU A 31 4.18 -9.76 -8.07
CA LEU A 31 3.98 -8.38 -8.55
C LEU A 31 2.94 -8.26 -9.68
N HIS A 32 2.88 -9.25 -10.57
CA HIS A 32 1.97 -9.27 -11.71
C HIS A 32 0.51 -9.50 -11.31
N ALA A 33 0.24 -9.98 -10.09
CA ALA A 33 -1.10 -10.15 -9.55
C ALA A 33 -1.68 -8.83 -8.96
N CYS A 34 -1.03 -7.69 -9.20
CA CYS A 34 -1.54 -6.38 -8.79
C CYS A 34 -2.97 -6.15 -9.32
N PRO A 35 -3.98 -5.93 -8.44
CA PRO A 35 -5.38 -5.85 -8.86
C PRO A 35 -5.76 -4.47 -9.45
N TYR A 36 -4.87 -3.47 -9.37
CA TYR A 36 -5.17 -2.10 -9.76
C TYR A 36 -4.83 -1.84 -11.24
N ARG A 37 -5.85 -1.48 -12.01
CA ARG A 37 -5.71 -1.05 -13.42
C ARG A 37 -5.34 0.43 -13.57
N HIS A 38 -5.72 1.28 -12.62
CA HIS A 38 -5.42 2.71 -12.67
C HIS A 38 -3.92 2.97 -12.40
N PRO A 39 -3.19 3.66 -13.31
CA PRO A 39 -1.72 3.81 -13.20
C PRO A 39 -1.26 4.39 -11.86
N ALA A 40 -1.93 5.43 -11.36
CA ALA A 40 -1.54 6.07 -10.09
C ALA A 40 -1.77 5.18 -8.86
N MET A 41 -2.80 4.32 -8.88
CA MET A 41 -3.04 3.36 -7.80
C MET A 41 -2.04 2.21 -7.89
N ARG A 42 -1.77 1.71 -9.10
CA ARG A 42 -0.77 0.69 -9.33
C ARG A 42 0.61 1.14 -8.85
N ALA A 43 1.00 2.38 -9.14
CA ALA A 43 2.26 2.95 -8.64
C ALA A 43 2.33 2.95 -7.10
N SER A 44 1.27 3.39 -6.42
CA SER A 44 1.21 3.33 -4.95
C SER A 44 1.31 1.91 -4.43
N TRP A 45 0.61 0.95 -5.05
CA TRP A 45 0.68 -0.45 -4.65
C TRP A 45 2.09 -1.01 -4.80
N LEU A 46 2.73 -0.77 -5.95
CA LEU A 46 4.10 -1.20 -6.23
C LEU A 46 5.10 -0.60 -5.25
N GLN A 47 4.92 0.66 -4.85
CA GLN A 47 5.79 1.32 -3.88
C GLN A 47 5.71 0.64 -2.50
N GLY A 48 4.51 0.32 -2.01
CA GLY A 48 4.35 -0.42 -0.75
C GLY A 48 4.90 -1.85 -0.84
N PHE A 49 4.70 -2.51 -1.96
CA PHE A 49 5.23 -3.85 -2.24
C PHE A 49 6.77 -3.88 -2.25
N ALA A 50 7.41 -2.91 -2.91
CA ALA A 50 8.86 -2.77 -2.92
C ALA A 50 9.42 -2.43 -1.53
N GLN A 51 8.75 -1.54 -0.78
CA GLN A 51 9.16 -1.17 0.57
C GLN A 51 9.15 -2.38 1.52
N ALA A 52 8.11 -3.21 1.48
CA ALA A 52 8.03 -4.42 2.32
C ALA A 52 9.05 -5.49 1.91
N GLN A 53 9.33 -5.64 0.62
CA GLN A 53 10.42 -6.51 0.16
C GLN A 53 11.77 -6.02 0.67
N GLN A 54 12.09 -4.72 0.53
CA GLN A 54 13.34 -4.15 1.02
C GLN A 54 13.52 -4.34 2.53
N GLN A 55 12.45 -4.17 3.32
CA GLN A 55 12.46 -4.45 4.76
C GLN A 55 12.73 -5.93 5.07
N SER A 56 12.29 -6.85 4.20
CA SER A 56 12.54 -8.29 4.37
C SER A 56 13.99 -8.68 4.06
N PHE A 57 14.72 -7.86 3.30
CA PHE A 57 16.15 -8.06 2.99
C PHE A 57 17.10 -7.48 4.03
N ASN A 58 16.60 -6.70 5.00
CA ASN A 58 17.43 -6.09 6.03
C ASN A 58 17.48 -7.01 7.26
N PHE A 59 18.47 -7.92 7.27
CA PHE A 59 18.76 -8.86 8.37
C PHE A 59 19.21 -8.15 9.65
#